data_AF-A0A0S4KV05-F1
#
_entry.id   AF-A0A0S4KV05-F1
#
_cell.length_a   1.000
_cell.length_b   1.000
_cell.length_c   1.000
_cell.angle_alpha   90.00
_cell.angle_beta   90.00
_cell.angle_gamma   90.00
#
_symmetry.space_group_name_H-M   'P 1'
#
loop_
_entity.id
_entity.type
_entity.pdbx_description
1 polymer ?
#
loop_
_entity_poly.entity_id
_entity_poly.type
_entity_poly.pdbx_seq_one_letter_code
_entity_poly.pdbx_strand_id
1 'polypeptide(L)'
;MTFEIIDRIRKELFITGSALYEIVLAVSERVNRKIQIIRLHWQASTFLERIDGIAMETGRQLADHLTRSRFTNGEHSVLAAMDAILTRSMTQVHGLKQALLQIDTRIRDLKLEAVHEDLLKIQQDLSIRSARIERLTIARRAVAVGRSARELPRSSSVHLVVVMRGAFLLAPSDDVVFQPDDIVVLIGPESELSSCATWFTSQRS
;
A
#
# COMPACT_ATOMS: atom_id res chain seq x y z
N MET A 1 37.92 10.14 35.29
CA MET A 1 36.70 10.94 35.05
C MET A 1 36.61 11.49 33.63
N THR A 2 37.70 11.89 32.96
CA THR A 2 37.67 12.37 31.54
C THR A 2 37.54 11.25 30.50
N PHE A 3 38.12 10.07 30.75
CA PHE A 3 38.04 8.93 29.83
C PHE A 3 36.63 8.34 29.68
N GLU A 4 35.82 8.34 30.75
CA GLU A 4 34.43 7.84 30.71
C GLU A 4 33.50 8.77 29.91
N ILE A 5 33.76 10.09 29.94
CA ILE A 5 32.99 11.07 29.18
C ILE A 5 33.28 10.95 27.68
N ILE A 6 34.55 10.74 27.30
CA ILE A 6 34.96 10.53 25.91
C ILE A 6 34.39 9.22 25.37
N ASP A 7 34.42 8.15 26.17
CA ASP A 7 33.88 6.85 25.76
C ASP A 7 32.35 6.89 25.60
N ARG A 8 31.65 7.64 26.48
CA ARG A 8 30.22 7.89 26.38
C ARG A 8 29.84 8.74 25.17
N ILE A 9 30.56 9.84 24.91
CA ILE A 9 30.34 10.67 23.72
C ILE A 9 30.60 9.86 22.44
N ARG A 10 31.66 9.03 22.40
CA ARG A 10 31.96 8.15 21.27
C ARG A 10 30.85 7.11 21.06
N LYS A 11 30.32 6.51 22.14
CA LYS A 11 29.16 5.60 22.07
C LYS A 11 27.91 6.31 21.56
N GLU A 12 27.58 7.48 22.08
CA GLU A 12 26.40 8.25 21.66
C GLU A 12 26.53 8.72 20.20
N LEU A 13 27.73 9.11 19.75
CA LEU A 13 27.98 9.45 18.34
C LEU A 13 27.90 8.23 17.42
N PHE A 14 28.40 7.08 17.86
CA PHE A 14 28.35 5.83 17.09
C PHE A 14 26.90 5.34 16.93
N ILE A 15 26.10 5.43 18.00
CA ILE A 15 24.65 5.12 17.98
C ILE A 15 23.92 6.09 17.03
N THR A 16 24.22 7.38 17.09
CA THR A 16 23.61 8.39 16.23
C THR A 16 24.04 8.23 14.77
N GLY A 17 25.30 7.90 14.51
CA GLY A 17 25.83 7.63 13.17
C GLY A 17 25.25 6.37 12.54
N SER A 18 25.07 5.31 13.32
CA SER A 18 24.38 4.08 12.89
C SER A 18 22.93 4.37 12.51
N ALA A 19 22.21 5.12 13.35
CA ALA A 19 20.83 5.52 13.07
C ALA A 19 20.72 6.36 11.79
N LEU A 20 21.67 7.27 11.56
CA LEU A 20 21.69 8.11 10.35
C LEU A 20 21.98 7.28 9.09
N TYR A 21 22.88 6.31 9.18
CA TYR A 21 23.15 5.35 8.11
C TYR A 21 21.89 4.52 7.77
N GLU A 22 21.21 3.98 8.78
CA GLU A 22 19.97 3.22 8.60
C GLU A 22 18.86 4.06 7.96
N ILE A 23 18.72 5.33 8.36
CA ILE A 23 17.76 6.27 7.75
C ILE A 23 18.09 6.49 6.27
N VAL A 24 19.36 6.77 5.94
CA VAL A 24 19.78 7.00 4.55
C VAL A 24 19.55 5.74 3.71
N LEU A 25 19.89 4.56 4.24
CA LEU A 25 19.65 3.29 3.57
C LEU A 25 18.16 3.06 3.31
N ALA A 26 17.31 3.23 4.33
CA ALA A 26 15.86 3.06 4.22
C ALA A 26 15.24 4.04 3.22
N VAL A 27 15.68 5.30 3.20
CA VAL A 27 15.24 6.30 2.22
C VAL A 27 15.69 5.88 0.81
N SER A 28 16.93 5.41 0.67
CA SER A 28 17.48 4.98 -0.63
C SER A 28 16.72 3.77 -1.19
N GLU A 29 16.43 2.76 -0.37
CA GLU A 29 15.61 1.61 -0.74
C GLU A 29 14.21 2.04 -1.17
N ARG A 30 13.56 2.92 -0.40
CA ARG A 30 12.23 3.44 -0.71
C ARG A 30 12.20 4.23 -2.03
N VAL A 31 13.21 5.08 -2.27
CA VAL A 31 13.33 5.83 -3.52
C VAL A 31 13.57 4.89 -4.70
N ASN A 32 14.49 3.92 -4.55
CA ASN A 32 14.78 2.94 -5.60
C ASN A 32 13.52 2.16 -6.02
N ARG A 33 12.74 1.69 -5.05
CA ARG A 33 11.46 1.00 -5.31
C ARG A 33 10.43 1.90 -6.00
N LYS A 34 10.31 3.17 -5.58
CA LYS A 34 9.42 4.14 -6.25
C LYS A 34 9.82 4.35 -7.71
N ILE A 35 11.11 4.50 -7.99
CA ILE A 35 11.63 4.64 -9.36
C ILE A 35 11.30 3.38 -10.17
N GLN A 36 11.47 2.19 -9.60
CA GLN A 36 11.12 0.93 -10.27
C GLN A 36 9.63 0.86 -10.62
N ILE A 37 8.74 1.23 -9.70
CA ILE A 37 7.29 1.28 -9.94
C ILE A 37 6.95 2.30 -11.04
N ILE A 38 7.57 3.49 -11.03
CA ILE A 38 7.35 4.52 -12.05
C ILE A 38 7.80 4.02 -13.43
N ARG A 39 8.96 3.35 -13.52
CA ARG A 39 9.43 2.76 -14.77
C ARG A 39 8.46 1.72 -15.32
N LEU A 40 7.90 0.87 -14.46
CA LEU A 40 6.88 -0.11 -14.84
C LEU A 40 5.60 0.57 -15.34
N HIS A 41 5.12 1.63 -14.68
CA HIS A 41 3.96 2.40 -15.16
C HIS A 41 4.24 3.06 -16.50
N TRP A 42 5.44 3.61 -16.69
CA TRP A 42 5.86 4.16 -17.97
C TRP A 42 5.81 3.11 -19.08
N GLN A 43 6.33 1.91 -18.81
CA GLN A 43 6.25 0.78 -19.75
C GLN A 43 4.80 0.41 -20.07
N ALA A 44 3.91 0.33 -19.08
CA ALA A 44 2.49 0.09 -19.31
C ALA A 44 1.85 1.16 -20.20
N SER A 45 2.13 2.45 -19.95
CA SER A 45 1.65 3.55 -20.78
C SER A 45 2.12 3.40 -22.23
N THR A 46 3.39 3.05 -22.46
CA THR A 46 3.90 2.84 -23.83
C THR A 46 3.25 1.65 -24.52
N PHE A 47 2.83 0.61 -23.78
CA PHE A 47 2.10 -0.51 -24.37
C PHE A 47 0.67 -0.14 -24.75
N LEU A 48 -0.01 0.67 -23.92
CA LEU A 48 -1.33 1.21 -24.26
C LEU A 48 -1.27 2.09 -25.52
N GLU A 49 -0.30 3.01 -25.58
CA GLU A 49 -0.09 3.85 -26.77
C GLU A 49 0.18 3.01 -28.03
N ARG A 50 0.94 1.91 -27.91
CA ARG A 50 1.14 0.98 -29.02
C ARG A 50 -0.12 0.23 -29.43
N ILE A 51 -0.97 -0.16 -28.48
CA ILE A 51 -2.27 -0.78 -28.80
C ILE A 51 -3.14 0.20 -29.60
N ASP A 52 -3.20 1.46 -29.16
CA ASP A 52 -3.95 2.52 -29.87
C ASP A 52 -3.37 2.78 -31.26
N GLY A 53 -2.04 2.85 -31.36
CA GLY A 53 -1.34 2.98 -32.65
C GLY A 53 -1.61 1.81 -33.60
N ILE A 54 -1.65 0.56 -33.09
CA ILE A 54 -2.03 -0.61 -33.88
C ILE A 54 -3.48 -0.48 -34.35
N ALA A 55 -4.41 -0.10 -33.48
CA ALA A 55 -5.81 0.06 -33.84
C ALA A 55 -6.01 1.11 -34.95
N MET A 56 -5.32 2.26 -34.84
CA MET A 56 -5.32 3.30 -35.87
C MET A 56 -4.73 2.80 -37.19
N GLU A 57 -3.60 2.09 -37.15
CA GLU A 57 -2.95 1.57 -38.35
C GLU A 57 -3.78 0.49 -39.04
N THR A 58 -4.37 -0.43 -38.27
CA THR A 58 -5.31 -1.43 -38.81
C THR A 58 -6.49 -0.74 -39.48
N GLY A 59 -7.09 0.27 -38.83
CA GLY A 59 -8.18 1.05 -39.40
C GLY A 59 -7.80 1.73 -40.73
N ARG A 60 -6.61 2.32 -40.79
CA ARG A 60 -6.06 2.92 -42.02
C ARG A 60 -5.88 1.89 -43.12
N GLN A 61 -5.24 0.75 -42.82
CA GLN A 61 -5.00 -0.31 -43.81
C GLN A 61 -6.31 -0.91 -44.35
N LEU A 62 -7.32 -1.04 -43.49
CA LEU A 62 -8.65 -1.51 -43.87
C LEU A 62 -9.36 -0.50 -44.79
N ALA A 63 -9.33 0.79 -44.44
CA ALA A 63 -9.92 1.85 -45.26
C ALA A 63 -9.26 1.95 -46.65
N ASP A 64 -7.93 1.83 -46.70
CA ASP A 64 -7.16 1.80 -47.94
C ASP A 64 -7.53 0.59 -48.82
N HIS A 65 -7.67 -0.60 -48.22
CA HIS A 65 -8.07 -1.82 -48.92
C HIS A 65 -9.50 -1.73 -49.45
N LEU A 66 -10.44 -1.23 -48.65
CA LEU A 66 -11.83 -1.01 -49.07
C LEU A 66 -11.90 -0.01 -50.22
N THR A 67 -11.14 1.09 -50.15
CA THR A 67 -11.09 2.10 -51.22
C THR A 67 -10.51 1.52 -52.50
N ARG A 68 -9.42 0.74 -52.44
CA ARG A 68 -8.82 0.10 -53.62
C ARG A 68 -9.70 -1.01 -54.21
N SER A 69 -10.38 -1.79 -53.36
CA SER A 69 -11.26 -2.87 -53.80
C SER A 69 -12.47 -2.38 -54.60
N ARG A 70 -12.95 -1.15 -54.37
CA ARG A 70 -14.01 -0.54 -55.20
C ARG A 70 -13.61 -0.38 -56.67
N PHE A 71 -12.31 -0.40 -56.96
CA PHE A 71 -11.77 -0.24 -58.31
C PHE A 71 -11.28 -1.57 -58.93
N THR A 72 -11.36 -2.70 -58.22
CA THR A 72 -10.87 -4.01 -58.69
C THR A 72 -11.90 -5.13 -58.42
N ASN A 73 -12.33 -5.85 -59.47
CA ASN A 73 -13.42 -6.85 -59.42
C ASN A 73 -13.04 -8.21 -58.75
N GLY A 74 -12.35 -8.18 -57.61
CA GLY A 74 -11.81 -9.37 -56.93
C GLY A 74 -12.24 -9.53 -55.47
N GLU A 75 -13.55 -9.64 -55.19
CA GLU A 75 -14.12 -9.68 -53.84
C GLU A 75 -13.49 -10.75 -52.91
N HIS A 76 -13.18 -11.95 -53.41
CA HIS A 76 -12.59 -13.02 -52.60
C HIS A 76 -11.15 -12.74 -52.16
N SER A 77 -10.37 -12.03 -52.97
CA SER A 77 -8.98 -11.67 -52.63
C SER A 77 -8.92 -10.57 -51.56
N VAL A 78 -9.91 -9.67 -51.56
CA VAL A 78 -10.01 -8.55 -50.63
C VAL A 78 -10.38 -9.02 -49.22
N LEU A 79 -11.35 -9.93 -49.10
CA LEU A 79 -11.75 -10.50 -47.81
C LEU A 79 -10.61 -11.29 -47.15
N ALA A 80 -9.86 -12.09 -47.91
CA ALA A 80 -8.70 -12.82 -47.39
C ALA A 80 -7.57 -11.88 -46.91
N ALA A 81 -7.32 -10.78 -47.63
CA ALA A 81 -6.33 -9.79 -47.24
C ALA A 81 -6.75 -9.02 -45.96
N MET A 82 -8.03 -8.67 -45.84
CA MET A 82 -8.58 -8.02 -44.65
C MET A 82 -8.51 -8.94 -43.42
N ASP A 83 -8.85 -10.22 -43.58
CA ASP A 83 -8.80 -11.21 -42.51
C ASP A 83 -7.35 -11.43 -42.01
N ALA A 84 -6.37 -11.44 -42.92
CA ALA A 84 -4.96 -11.52 -42.57
C ALA A 84 -4.48 -10.29 -41.77
N ILE A 85 -4.91 -9.07 -42.15
CA ILE A 85 -4.58 -7.83 -41.43
C ILE A 85 -5.20 -7.87 -40.03
N LEU A 86 -6.49 -8.20 -39.91
CA LEU A 86 -7.18 -8.29 -38.63
C LEU A 86 -6.57 -9.34 -37.70
N THR A 87 -6.28 -10.53 -38.22
CA THR A 87 -5.66 -11.62 -37.46
C THR A 87 -4.27 -11.24 -36.95
N ARG A 88 -3.46 -10.58 -37.78
CA ARG A 88 -2.14 -10.09 -37.39
C ARG A 88 -2.23 -9.03 -36.28
N SER A 89 -3.09 -8.04 -36.46
CA SER A 89 -3.29 -6.98 -35.47
C SER A 89 -3.86 -7.50 -34.16
N MET A 90 -4.80 -8.45 -34.21
CA MET A 90 -5.34 -9.12 -33.03
C MET A 90 -4.26 -9.87 -32.25
N THR A 91 -3.38 -10.59 -32.94
CA THR A 91 -2.25 -11.30 -32.32
C THR A 91 -1.29 -10.33 -31.62
N GLN A 92 -0.97 -9.21 -32.26
CA GLN A 92 -0.10 -8.18 -31.68
C GLN A 92 -0.71 -7.51 -30.45
N VAL A 93 -1.99 -7.12 -30.53
CA VAL A 93 -2.72 -6.55 -29.39
C VAL A 93 -2.83 -7.56 -28.24
N HIS A 94 -3.06 -8.84 -28.53
CA HIS A 94 -3.12 -9.88 -27.51
C HIS A 94 -1.77 -10.02 -26.78
N GLY A 95 -0.65 -10.03 -27.51
CA GLY A 95 0.69 -10.06 -26.92
C GLY A 95 0.97 -8.85 -26.02
N LEU A 96 0.59 -7.64 -26.45
CA LEU A 96 0.73 -6.43 -25.63
C LEU A 96 -0.14 -6.46 -24.38
N LYS A 97 -1.38 -6.96 -24.48
CA LYS A 97 -2.27 -7.15 -23.31
C LYS A 97 -1.69 -8.14 -22.31
N GLN A 98 -1.12 -9.25 -22.76
CA GLN A 98 -0.44 -10.20 -21.87
C GLN A 98 0.76 -9.57 -21.16
N ALA A 99 1.57 -8.79 -21.88
CA ALA A 99 2.69 -8.06 -21.28
C ALA A 99 2.22 -7.03 -20.23
N LEU A 100 1.09 -6.37 -20.47
CA LEU A 100 0.49 -5.41 -19.55
C LEU A 100 0.04 -6.08 -18.24
N LEU A 101 -0.62 -7.24 -18.33
CA LEU A 101 -1.00 -8.04 -17.15
C LEU A 101 0.21 -8.49 -16.33
N GLN A 102 1.33 -8.82 -16.99
CA GLN A 102 2.57 -9.16 -16.30
C GLN A 102 3.15 -7.95 -15.55
N ILE A 103 3.13 -6.76 -16.16
CA ILE A 103 3.55 -5.51 -15.51
C ILE A 103 2.68 -5.20 -14.28
N ASP A 104 1.36 -5.32 -14.41
CA ASP A 104 0.43 -5.08 -13.30
C ASP A 104 0.68 -6.02 -12.12
N THR A 105 0.89 -7.30 -12.42
CA THR A 105 1.27 -8.31 -11.41
C THR A 105 2.58 -7.92 -10.74
N ARG A 106 3.59 -7.51 -11.50
CA ARG A 106 4.89 -7.10 -10.95
C ARG A 106 4.79 -5.84 -10.07
N ILE A 107 3.97 -4.86 -10.46
CA ILE A 107 3.70 -3.68 -9.65
C ILE A 107 3.03 -4.08 -8.33
N ARG A 108 2.08 -5.01 -8.38
CA ARG A 108 1.38 -5.51 -7.19
C ARG A 108 2.35 -6.22 -6.23
N ASP A 109 3.22 -7.08 -6.74
CA ASP A 109 4.20 -7.79 -5.93
C ASP A 109 5.16 -6.83 -5.23
N LEU A 110 5.70 -5.84 -5.96
CA LEU A 110 6.59 -4.82 -5.39
C LEU A 110 5.91 -3.99 -4.30
N LYS A 111 4.60 -3.70 -4.45
CA LYS A 111 3.82 -3.00 -3.43
C LYS A 111 3.62 -3.87 -2.18
N LEU A 112 3.34 -5.17 -2.36
CA LEU A 112 3.18 -6.11 -1.24
C LEU A 112 4.49 -6.30 -0.47
N GLU A 113 5.61 -6.44 -1.18
CA GLU A 113 6.95 -6.54 -0.59
C GLU A 113 7.27 -5.28 0.25
N ALA A 114 6.96 -4.09 -0.28
CA ALA A 114 7.16 -2.84 0.46
C ALA A 114 6.31 -2.77 1.74
N VAL A 115 5.04 -3.19 1.68
CA VAL A 115 4.17 -3.24 2.87
C VAL A 115 4.69 -4.25 3.88
N HIS A 116 5.16 -5.41 3.43
CA HIS A 116 5.70 -6.45 4.30
C HIS A 116 6.93 -5.96 5.07
N GLU A 117 7.87 -5.29 4.39
CA GLU A 117 9.04 -4.73 5.06
C GLU A 117 8.71 -3.60 6.02
N ASP A 118 7.80 -2.70 5.64
CA ASP A 118 7.35 -1.62 6.54
C ASP A 118 6.70 -2.20 7.81
N LEU A 119 5.92 -3.29 7.69
CA LEU A 119 5.35 -4.00 8.83
C LEU A 119 6.41 -4.67 9.71
N LEU A 120 7.42 -5.30 9.12
CA LEU A 120 8.54 -5.89 9.88
C LEU A 120 9.32 -4.81 10.65
N LYS A 121 9.58 -3.66 10.02
CA LYS A 121 10.24 -2.53 10.69
C LYS A 121 9.40 -1.99 11.84
N ILE A 122 8.08 -1.80 11.64
CA ILE A 122 7.17 -1.40 12.71
C ILE A 122 7.19 -2.42 13.85
N GLN A 123 7.13 -3.72 13.55
CA GLN A 123 7.20 -4.77 14.57
C GLN A 123 8.53 -4.72 15.34
N GLN A 124 9.64 -4.52 14.66
CA GLN A 124 10.96 -4.43 15.27
C GLN A 124 11.09 -3.19 16.16
N ASP A 125 10.62 -2.02 15.70
CA ASP A 125 10.63 -0.78 16.47
C ASP A 125 9.75 -0.87 17.73
N LEU A 126 8.57 -1.46 17.58
CA LEU A 126 7.67 -1.74 18.70
C LEU A 126 8.35 -2.67 19.71
N SER A 127 8.98 -3.75 19.25
CA SER A 127 9.71 -4.70 20.09
C SER A 127 10.86 -4.03 20.85
N ILE A 128 11.72 -3.26 20.15
CA ILE A 128 12.86 -2.55 20.75
C ILE A 128 12.41 -1.56 21.82
N ARG A 129 11.25 -0.91 21.64
CA ARG A 129 10.72 0.11 22.56
C ARG A 129 9.77 -0.46 23.62
N SER A 130 9.62 -1.79 23.71
CA SER A 130 8.63 -2.45 24.56
C SER A 130 7.21 -1.89 24.38
N ALA A 131 6.92 -1.43 23.15
CA ALA A 131 5.64 -0.91 22.74
C ALA A 131 4.90 -1.98 21.94
N ARG A 132 3.56 -1.93 21.95
CA ARG A 132 2.72 -2.90 21.28
C ARG A 132 1.56 -2.20 20.58
N ILE A 133 1.02 -2.84 19.54
CA ILE A 133 -0.29 -2.51 19.00
C ILE A 133 -1.28 -3.51 19.59
N GLU A 134 -2.30 -3.02 20.27
CA GLU A 134 -3.33 -3.87 20.87
C GLU A 134 -4.69 -3.57 20.26
N ARG A 135 -5.36 -4.64 19.83
CA ARG A 135 -6.72 -4.60 19.30
C ARG A 135 -7.66 -5.15 20.35
N LEU A 136 -8.54 -4.32 20.87
CA LEU A 136 -9.45 -4.66 21.96
C LEU A 136 -10.89 -4.51 21.50
N THR A 137 -11.72 -5.51 21.78
CA THR A 137 -13.17 -5.39 21.62
C THR A 137 -13.77 -4.86 22.91
N ILE A 138 -14.58 -3.81 22.83
CA ILE A 138 -15.23 -3.21 23.99
C ILE A 138 -16.33 -4.14 24.49
N ALA A 139 -16.19 -4.63 25.72
CA ALA A 139 -17.20 -5.48 26.33
C ALA A 139 -18.50 -4.69 26.60
N ARG A 140 -19.66 -5.34 26.48
CA ARG A 140 -20.98 -4.69 26.63
C ARG A 140 -21.19 -3.93 27.95
N ARG A 141 -20.46 -4.31 29.01
CA ARG A 141 -20.50 -3.69 30.34
C ARG A 141 -19.17 -3.04 30.73
N ALA A 142 -18.31 -2.76 29.76
CA ALA A 142 -17.04 -2.10 30.00
C ALA A 142 -17.25 -0.69 30.55
N VAL A 143 -16.29 -0.22 31.35
CA VAL A 143 -16.28 1.15 31.87
C VAL A 143 -16.28 2.18 30.73
N ALA A 144 -15.65 1.83 29.60
CA ALA A 144 -15.59 2.64 28.38
C ALA A 144 -16.95 2.88 27.71
N VAL A 145 -17.96 2.02 27.89
CA VAL A 145 -19.23 2.15 27.15
C VAL A 145 -19.94 3.45 27.50
N GLY A 146 -20.28 4.23 26.47
CA GLY A 146 -20.92 5.54 26.61
C GLY A 146 -19.97 6.66 27.03
N ARG A 147 -18.68 6.38 27.17
CA ARG A 147 -17.64 7.38 27.47
C ARG A 147 -17.00 7.89 26.18
N SER A 148 -16.54 9.13 26.22
CA SER A 148 -15.79 9.72 25.13
C SER A 148 -14.32 9.31 25.14
N ALA A 149 -13.63 9.41 24.00
CA ALA A 149 -12.19 9.21 23.91
C ALA A 149 -11.39 10.19 24.80
N ARG A 150 -11.94 11.37 25.12
CA ARG A 150 -11.35 12.31 26.10
C ARG A 150 -11.22 11.73 27.50
N GLU A 151 -12.12 10.83 27.86
CA GLU A 151 -12.20 10.19 29.19
C GLU A 151 -11.33 8.92 29.27
N LEU A 152 -10.63 8.58 28.19
CA LEU A 152 -9.62 7.53 28.20
C LEU A 152 -8.61 7.82 29.32
N PRO A 153 -8.22 6.82 30.15
CA PRO A 153 -7.16 6.97 31.13
C PRO A 153 -5.92 7.53 30.43
N ARG A 154 -5.61 8.80 30.72
CA ARG A 154 -4.54 9.54 30.03
C ARG A 154 -3.19 9.04 30.52
N SER A 155 -2.69 7.99 29.87
CA SER A 155 -1.27 7.72 29.88
C SER A 155 -0.63 8.49 28.73
N SER A 156 0.42 9.27 29.00
CA SER A 156 1.07 10.11 27.99
C SER A 156 1.63 9.32 26.81
N SER A 157 1.80 8.01 26.96
CA SER A 157 2.45 7.13 26.00
C SER A 157 1.48 6.19 25.27
N VAL A 158 0.18 6.21 25.60
CA VAL A 158 -0.84 5.39 24.94
C VAL A 158 -1.67 6.24 23.99
N HIS A 159 -1.71 5.82 22.73
CA HIS A 159 -2.41 6.51 21.66
C HIS A 159 -3.52 5.64 21.09
N LEU A 160 -4.74 6.20 21.02
CA LEU A 160 -5.84 5.63 20.26
C LEU A 160 -5.60 5.90 18.77
N VAL A 161 -5.52 4.83 17.98
CA VAL A 161 -5.22 4.93 16.54
C VAL A 161 -6.49 4.93 15.71
N VAL A 162 -7.42 4.05 16.03
CA VAL A 162 -8.69 3.92 15.29
C VAL A 162 -9.72 3.21 16.15
N VAL A 163 -10.99 3.55 15.92
CA VAL A 163 -12.13 2.78 16.44
C VAL A 163 -12.87 2.18 15.26
N MET A 164 -13.11 0.88 15.30
CA MET A 164 -13.85 0.15 14.28
C MET A 164 -15.24 -0.18 14.80
N ARG A 165 -16.27 0.30 14.11
CA ARG A 165 -17.67 0.05 14.43
C ARG A 165 -18.32 -0.72 13.29
N GLY A 166 -18.42 -2.03 13.44
CA GLY A 166 -18.84 -2.92 12.36
C GLY A 166 -17.92 -2.77 11.13
N ALA A 167 -18.45 -2.28 10.02
CA ALA A 167 -17.70 -2.06 8.78
C ALA A 167 -17.04 -0.67 8.66
N PHE A 168 -17.25 0.22 9.64
CA PHE A 168 -16.76 1.61 9.57
C PHE A 168 -15.50 1.81 10.40
N LEU A 169 -14.56 2.60 9.85
CA LEU A 169 -13.38 3.09 10.54
C LEU A 169 -13.64 4.53 11.00
N LEU A 170 -13.62 4.75 12.30
CA LEU A 170 -13.76 6.07 12.92
C LEU A 170 -12.38 6.59 13.28
N ALA A 171 -12.06 7.80 12.80
CA ALA A 171 -10.84 8.49 13.17
C ALA A 171 -10.79 8.70 14.70
N PRO A 172 -9.60 8.63 15.32
CA PRO A 172 -9.45 8.84 16.75
C PRO A 172 -9.66 10.32 17.06
N SER A 173 -10.90 10.71 17.28
CA SER A 173 -11.25 12.04 17.78
C SER A 173 -11.72 11.94 19.22
N ASP A 174 -11.35 12.94 19.99
CA ASP A 174 -11.81 13.18 21.36
C ASP A 174 -13.33 13.01 21.58
N ASP A 175 -14.14 13.33 20.57
CA ASP A 175 -15.60 13.29 20.63
C ASP A 175 -16.19 11.90 20.28
N VAL A 176 -15.35 10.92 19.93
CA VAL A 176 -15.83 9.54 19.68
C VAL A 176 -16.32 8.95 20.99
N VAL A 177 -17.61 8.62 21.02
CA VAL A 177 -18.25 7.88 22.11
C VAL A 177 -18.17 6.39 21.81
N PHE A 178 -17.60 5.64 22.74
CA PHE A 178 -17.43 4.20 22.63
C PHE A 178 -18.74 3.44 22.82
N GLN A 179 -18.98 2.45 21.96
CA GLN A 179 -20.14 1.56 22.00
C GLN A 179 -19.73 0.12 22.29
N PRO A 180 -20.66 -0.71 22.79
CA PRO A 180 -20.45 -2.14 22.87
C PRO A 180 -20.05 -2.73 21.51
N ASP A 181 -19.16 -3.72 21.52
CA ASP A 181 -18.67 -4.43 20.33
C ASP A 181 -17.84 -3.56 19.36
N ASP A 182 -17.62 -2.27 19.66
CA ASP A 182 -16.59 -1.48 18.99
C ASP A 182 -15.22 -2.16 19.20
N ILE A 183 -14.35 -2.02 18.21
CA ILE A 183 -12.99 -2.52 18.30
C ILE A 183 -12.03 -1.33 18.28
N VAL A 184 -11.32 -1.13 19.38
CA VAL A 184 -10.33 -0.06 19.52
C VAL A 184 -8.94 -0.61 19.23
N VAL A 185 -8.14 0.18 18.53
CA VAL A 185 -6.73 -0.10 18.30
C VAL A 185 -5.90 0.92 19.05
N LEU A 186 -5.09 0.45 19.98
CA LEU A 186 -4.21 1.26 20.82
C LEU A 186 -2.75 0.96 20.48
N ILE A 187 -1.89 1.96 20.63
CA ILE A 187 -0.44 1.81 20.55
C ILE A 187 0.19 2.46 21.78
N GLY A 188 1.12 1.77 22.42
CA GLY A 188 1.86 2.30 23.57
C GLY A 188 2.72 1.22 24.25
N PRO A 189 3.38 1.55 25.37
CA PRO A 189 4.14 0.59 26.18
C PRO A 189 3.24 -0.54 26.70
N GLU A 190 3.76 -1.77 26.73
CA GLU A 190 2.97 -2.96 27.11
C GLU A 190 2.34 -2.86 28.52
N SER A 191 3.06 -2.28 29.48
CA SER A 191 2.59 -2.07 30.86
C SER A 191 1.41 -1.10 30.96
N GLU A 192 1.45 -0.01 30.17
CA GLU A 192 0.40 1.01 30.13
C GLU A 192 -0.82 0.53 29.34
N LEU A 193 -0.58 -0.22 28.26
CA LEU A 193 -1.64 -0.83 27.45
C LEU A 193 -2.45 -1.84 28.25
N SER A 194 -1.79 -2.72 29.00
CA SER A 194 -2.47 -3.70 29.87
C SER A 194 -3.40 -3.04 30.88
N SER A 195 -2.96 -1.89 31.42
CA SER A 195 -3.77 -1.07 32.34
C SER A 195 -4.97 -0.46 31.62
N CYS A 196 -4.77 0.13 30.43
CA CYS A 196 -5.85 0.68 29.62
C CYS A 196 -6.83 -0.40 29.12
N ALA A 197 -6.36 -1.61 28.86
CA ALA A 197 -7.17 -2.71 28.37
C ALA A 197 -8.31 -3.07 29.33
N THR A 198 -8.06 -2.95 30.64
CA THR A 198 -9.10 -3.15 31.67
C THR A 198 -10.27 -2.17 31.51
N TRP A 199 -10.02 -0.93 31.10
CA TRP A 199 -11.09 0.06 30.90
C TRP A 199 -12.07 -0.33 29.78
N PHE A 200 -11.58 -1.03 28.75
CA PHE A 200 -12.35 -1.52 27.62
C PHE A 200 -12.94 -2.92 27.81
N THR A 201 -12.41 -3.73 28.72
CA THR A 201 -12.76 -5.16 28.85
C THR A 201 -13.37 -5.54 30.20
N SER A 202 -13.03 -4.83 31.28
CA SER A 202 -13.52 -5.13 32.63
C SER A 202 -14.99 -4.76 32.76
N GLN A 203 -15.80 -5.72 33.19
CA GLN A 203 -17.22 -5.51 33.42
C GLN A 203 -17.43 -4.69 34.69
N ARG A 204 -18.21 -3.61 34.60
CA ARG A 204 -18.78 -2.97 35.78
C ARG A 204 -19.66 -3.98 36.53
N SER A 205 -19.31 -4.24 37.78
CA SER A 205 -20.13 -4.94 38.77
C SER A 205 -21.44 -4.22 39.02
#